data_AF-A0A3M1KR11-F1
#
_entry.id   AF-A0A3M1KR11-F1
#
_cell.length_a   1.000
_cell.length_b   1.000
_cell.length_c   1.000
_cell.angle_alpha   90.00
_cell.angle_beta   90.00
_cell.angle_gamma   90.00
#
_symmetry.space_group_name_H-M   'P 1'
#
loop_
_entity.id
_entity.type
_entity.pdbx_description
1 polymer ?
#
loop_
_entity_poly.entity_id
_entity_poly.type
_entity_poly.pdbx_seq_one_letter_code
_entity_poly.pdbx_strand_id
1 'polypeptide(L)'
;MSDYANSKSSLVFRAKRPLGEILVEAGLITPAQISVALSEQQQQVKLKIGEILVAHGWIEKKTIEFFVHDWQKILTNHKKKKKPLVYYFNKSGLINKQQINLILAEQKQRKEKVRFHTLAIEKRYIKPITVSFFLAYIFDIYINTSNLYYSLKPYEI
;
A
#
# COMPACT_ATOMS: atom_id res chain seq x y z
N MET A 1 -9.86 -20.04 17.83
CA MET A 1 -9.36 -18.67 17.51
C MET A 1 -7.94 -18.65 16.93
N SER A 2 -7.18 -19.76 16.96
CA SER A 2 -5.83 -19.89 16.37
C SER A 2 -5.81 -20.12 14.84
N ASP A 3 -6.86 -20.73 14.28
CA ASP A 3 -6.83 -21.21 12.89
C ASP A 3 -7.15 -20.12 11.85
N TYR A 4 -7.81 -19.03 12.26
CA TYR A 4 -8.21 -17.95 11.35
C TYR A 4 -7.04 -17.03 10.94
N ALA A 5 -6.09 -16.79 11.85
CA ALA A 5 -4.87 -16.04 11.55
C ALA A 5 -3.88 -16.88 10.71
N ASN A 6 -3.87 -18.19 10.93
CA ASN A 6 -2.99 -19.12 10.23
C ASN A 6 -3.49 -19.46 8.80
N SER A 7 -4.79 -19.32 8.53
CA SER A 7 -5.34 -19.50 7.17
C SER A 7 -5.05 -18.29 6.25
N LYS A 8 -5.03 -17.06 6.77
CA LYS A 8 -4.65 -15.86 5.99
C LYS A 8 -3.18 -15.86 5.57
N SER A 9 -2.27 -16.31 6.43
CA SER A 9 -0.83 -16.34 6.10
C SER A 9 -0.50 -17.32 4.96
N SER A 10 -1.30 -18.38 4.80
CA SER A 10 -1.08 -19.46 3.82
C SER A 10 -1.80 -19.25 2.47
N LEU A 11 -2.91 -18.51 2.45
CA LEU A 11 -3.67 -18.23 1.21
C LEU A 11 -3.10 -17.05 0.40
N VAL A 12 -2.42 -16.11 1.04
CA VAL A 12 -1.98 -14.85 0.41
C VAL A 12 -0.71 -15.00 -0.43
N PHE A 13 0.05 -16.09 -0.24
CA PHE A 13 1.41 -16.21 -0.77
C PHE A 13 1.57 -17.03 -2.07
N ARG A 14 0.50 -17.63 -2.61
CA ARG A 14 0.66 -18.73 -3.60
C ARG A 14 0.18 -18.46 -5.03
N ALA A 15 -0.49 -17.35 -5.32
CA ALA A 15 -0.88 -17.00 -6.69
C ALA A 15 -0.41 -15.58 -7.06
N LYS A 16 -0.10 -15.35 -8.34
CA LYS A 16 0.13 -13.99 -8.87
C LYS A 16 -1.17 -13.20 -8.70
N ARG A 17 -1.25 -12.38 -7.65
CA ARG A 17 -2.41 -11.53 -7.41
C ARG A 17 -2.49 -10.44 -8.50
N PRO A 18 -3.68 -10.13 -9.04
CA PRO A 18 -3.86 -9.04 -9.97
C PRO A 18 -3.39 -7.70 -9.39
N LEU A 19 -2.75 -6.88 -10.22
CA LEU A 19 -2.26 -5.56 -9.80
C LEU A 19 -3.40 -4.70 -9.23
N GLY A 20 -4.57 -4.70 -9.88
CA GLY A 20 -5.73 -3.92 -9.45
C GLY A 20 -6.16 -4.25 -8.02
N GLU A 21 -6.25 -5.53 -7.66
CA GLU A 21 -6.62 -5.97 -6.31
C GLU A 21 -5.61 -5.48 -5.26
N ILE A 22 -4.32 -5.60 -5.55
CA ILE A 22 -3.26 -5.14 -4.66
C ILE A 22 -3.37 -3.63 -4.40
N LEU A 23 -3.59 -2.85 -5.46
CA LEU A 23 -3.69 -1.38 -5.35
C LEU A 23 -4.96 -0.94 -4.62
N VAL A 24 -6.09 -1.64 -4.80
CA VAL A 24 -7.33 -1.41 -4.06
C VAL A 24 -7.13 -1.74 -2.58
N GLU A 25 -6.55 -2.89 -2.25
CA GLU A 25 -6.29 -3.29 -0.87
C GLU A 25 -5.33 -2.33 -0.16
N ALA A 26 -4.35 -1.79 -0.89
CA ALA A 26 -3.44 -0.76 -0.39
C ALA A 26 -4.11 0.63 -0.27
N GLY A 27 -5.36 0.80 -0.69
CA GLY A 27 -6.10 2.06 -0.68
C GLY A 27 -5.54 3.14 -1.62
N LEU A 28 -4.77 2.71 -2.63
CA LEU A 28 -4.11 3.57 -3.61
C LEU A 28 -5.05 3.94 -4.75
N ILE A 29 -5.98 3.05 -5.08
CA ILE A 29 -7.10 3.28 -5.99
C ILE A 29 -8.40 2.75 -5.35
N THR A 30 -9.55 3.13 -5.89
CA THR A 30 -10.86 2.65 -5.46
C THR A 30 -11.36 1.50 -6.34
N PRO A 31 -12.30 0.67 -5.85
CA PRO A 31 -13.00 -0.32 -6.69
C PRO A 31 -13.67 0.31 -7.93
N ALA A 32 -14.25 1.50 -7.79
CA ALA A 32 -14.87 2.21 -8.92
C ALA A 32 -13.82 2.59 -9.98
N GLN A 33 -12.66 3.10 -9.57
CA GLN A 33 -11.56 3.42 -10.48
C GLN A 33 -11.03 2.19 -11.22
N ILE A 34 -10.89 1.04 -10.54
CA ILE A 34 -10.46 -0.18 -11.25
C ILE A 34 -11.53 -0.67 -12.23
N SER A 35 -12.83 -0.56 -11.89
CA SER A 35 -13.92 -0.91 -12.82
C SER A 35 -13.91 -0.03 -14.07
N VAL A 36 -13.73 1.28 -13.92
CA VAL A 36 -13.61 2.21 -15.07
C VAL A 36 -12.40 1.85 -15.93
N ALA A 37 -11.24 1.67 -15.30
CA ALA A 37 -10.02 1.35 -16.05
C ALA A 37 -10.09 -0.01 -16.78
N LEU A 38 -10.78 -1.00 -16.20
CA LEU A 38 -11.03 -2.30 -16.84
C LEU A 38 -11.98 -2.17 -18.03
N SER A 39 -13.02 -1.35 -17.92
CA SER A 39 -13.94 -1.07 -19.03
C SER A 39 -13.20 -0.41 -20.20
N GLU A 40 -12.35 0.59 -19.91
CA GLU A 40 -11.53 1.24 -20.94
C GLU A 40 -10.50 0.30 -21.57
N GLN A 41 -9.90 -0.59 -20.77
CA GLN A 41 -8.96 -1.60 -21.28
C GLN A 41 -9.62 -2.53 -22.31
N GLN A 42 -10.89 -2.89 -22.11
CA GLN A 42 -11.64 -3.70 -23.07
C GLN A 42 -11.87 -2.98 -24.40
N GLN A 43 -12.04 -1.66 -24.38
CA GLN A 43 -12.19 -0.84 -25.58
C GLN A 43 -10.84 -0.56 -26.27
N GLN A 44 -9.75 -0.53 -25.50
CA GLN A 44 -8.40 -0.20 -25.96
C GLN A 44 -7.41 -1.32 -25.66
N VAL A 45 -7.52 -2.43 -26.41
CA VAL A 45 -6.81 -3.70 -26.20
C VAL A 45 -5.28 -3.57 -25.99
N LYS A 46 -4.65 -2.50 -26.49
CA LYS A 46 -3.21 -2.27 -26.37
C LYS A 46 -2.74 -1.66 -25.04
N LEU A 47 -3.64 -1.08 -24.24
CA LEU A 47 -3.26 -0.42 -23.00
C LEU A 47 -3.31 -1.37 -21.80
N LYS A 48 -2.29 -1.30 -20.95
CA LYS A 48 -2.28 -2.01 -19.66
C LYS A 48 -3.08 -1.21 -18.64
N ILE A 49 -3.74 -1.92 -17.74
CA ILE A 49 -4.51 -1.30 -16.64
C ILE A 49 -3.71 -0.23 -15.88
N GLY A 50 -2.42 -0.47 -15.61
CA GLY A 50 -1.57 0.50 -14.93
C GLY A 50 -1.31 1.77 -15.75
N GLU A 51 -1.27 1.67 -17.07
CA GLU A 51 -1.12 2.84 -17.96
C GLU A 51 -2.39 3.68 -17.97
N ILE A 52 -3.56 3.03 -17.96
CA ILE A 52 -4.87 3.70 -17.87
C ILE A 52 -4.98 4.44 -16.52
N LEU A 53 -4.69 3.77 -15.40
CA LEU A 53 -4.74 4.39 -14.07
C LEU A 53 -3.82 5.62 -13.95
N VAL A 54 -2.66 5.59 -14.62
CA VAL A 54 -1.72 6.72 -14.69
C VAL A 54 -2.25 7.83 -15.61
N ALA A 55 -2.82 7.48 -16.75
CA ALA A 55 -3.39 8.46 -17.70
C ALA A 55 -4.53 9.28 -17.07
N HIS A 56 -5.33 8.66 -16.20
CA HIS A 56 -6.36 9.34 -15.39
C HIS A 56 -5.81 10.15 -14.22
N GLY A 57 -4.51 10.06 -13.91
CA GLY A 57 -3.90 10.72 -12.77
C GLY A 57 -4.30 10.17 -11.40
N TRP A 58 -4.93 8.99 -11.34
CA TRP A 58 -5.36 8.38 -10.08
C TRP A 58 -4.20 7.80 -9.26
N ILE A 59 -3.10 7.44 -9.93
CA ILE A 59 -1.91 6.90 -9.29
C ILE A 59 -0.66 7.27 -10.09
N GLU A 60 0.46 7.49 -9.39
CA GLU A 60 1.72 7.79 -10.05
C GLU A 60 2.31 6.55 -10.74
N LYS A 61 2.94 6.77 -11.90
CA LYS A 61 3.65 5.72 -12.65
C LYS A 61 4.68 4.99 -11.80
N LYS A 62 5.42 5.73 -10.97
CA LYS A 62 6.43 5.16 -10.06
C LYS A 62 5.83 4.17 -9.05
N THR A 63 4.60 4.43 -8.58
CA THR A 63 3.89 3.52 -7.69
C THR A 63 3.48 2.24 -8.41
N ILE A 64 2.96 2.36 -9.65
CA ILE A 64 2.69 1.19 -10.49
C ILE A 64 3.94 0.35 -10.69
N GLU A 65 5.05 0.97 -11.10
CA GLU A 65 6.33 0.27 -11.34
C GLU A 65 6.83 -0.47 -10.10
N PHE A 66 6.71 0.13 -8.91
CA PHE A 66 7.06 -0.53 -7.65
C PHE A 66 6.24 -1.79 -7.42
N PHE A 67 4.92 -1.72 -7.59
CA PHE A 67 4.04 -2.88 -7.37
C PHE A 67 4.25 -3.98 -8.41
N VAL A 68 4.58 -3.62 -9.65
CA VAL A 68 4.85 -4.58 -10.72
C VAL A 68 6.22 -5.25 -10.56
N HIS A 69 7.26 -4.51 -10.18
CA HIS A 69 8.65 -4.98 -10.26
C HIS A 69 9.29 -5.36 -8.93
N ASP A 70 8.89 -4.71 -7.84
CA ASP A 70 9.53 -4.85 -6.53
C ASP A 70 8.69 -5.64 -5.53
N TRP A 71 7.36 -5.44 -5.53
CA TRP A 71 6.47 -5.95 -4.48
C TRP A 71 6.63 -7.46 -4.24
N GLN A 72 6.47 -8.28 -5.28
CA GLN A 72 6.60 -9.73 -5.15
C GLN A 72 8.00 -10.15 -4.67
N LYS A 73 9.05 -9.45 -5.12
CA LYS A 73 10.43 -9.75 -4.70
C LYS A 73 10.66 -9.40 -3.23
N ILE A 74 10.00 -8.37 -2.71
CA ILE A 74 10.07 -7.98 -1.31
C ILE A 74 9.39 -9.06 -0.44
N LEU A 75 8.24 -9.57 -0.88
CA LEU A 75 7.47 -10.56 -0.12
C LEU A 75 8.12 -11.94 -0.09
N THR A 76 8.67 -12.42 -1.22
CA THR A 76 9.23 -13.78 -1.30
C THR A 76 10.65 -13.90 -0.76
N ASN A 77 11.37 -12.79 -0.56
CA ASN A 77 12.76 -12.82 -0.14
C ASN A 77 12.92 -12.85 1.38
N HIS A 78 12.48 -13.95 2.00
CA HIS A 78 12.51 -14.16 3.45
C HIS A 78 13.94 -14.16 4.06
N LYS A 79 14.98 -14.40 3.24
CA LYS A 79 16.37 -14.45 3.70
C LYS A 79 17.03 -13.07 3.86
N LYS A 80 16.47 -12.00 3.25
CA LYS A 80 17.04 -10.65 3.32
C LYS A 80 16.47 -9.86 4.50
N LYS A 81 17.34 -9.10 5.18
CA LYS A 81 16.92 -8.14 6.21
C LYS A 81 15.97 -7.10 5.61
N LYS A 82 14.74 -7.05 6.13
CA LYS A 82 13.71 -6.08 5.75
C LYS A 82 14.23 -4.65 6.00
N LYS A 83 13.97 -3.73 5.07
CA LYS A 83 14.32 -2.31 5.21
C LYS A 83 13.30 -1.62 6.13
N PRO A 84 13.61 -0.44 6.70
CA PRO A 84 12.63 0.33 7.46
C PRO A 84 11.41 0.71 6.60
N LEU A 85 10.22 0.82 7.19
CA LEU A 85 8.97 1.12 6.48
C LEU A 85 9.06 2.36 5.54
N VAL A 86 9.73 3.43 6.01
CA VAL A 86 9.95 4.67 5.24
C VAL A 86 10.69 4.43 3.90
N TYR A 87 11.56 3.42 3.83
CA TYR A 87 12.24 3.07 2.59
C TYR A 87 11.25 2.64 1.51
N TYR A 88 10.26 1.83 1.87
CA TYR A 88 9.27 1.32 0.92
C TYR A 88 8.29 2.40 0.48
N PHE A 89 7.90 3.31 1.38
CA PHE A 89 7.11 4.50 1.01
C PHE A 89 7.84 5.40 0.02
N ASN A 90 9.15 5.59 0.21
CA ASN A 90 9.94 6.37 -0.74
C ASN A 90 10.14 5.67 -2.08
N LYS A 91 10.45 4.37 -2.02
CA LYS A 91 10.73 3.57 -3.21
C LYS A 91 9.49 3.49 -4.11
N SER A 92 8.31 3.33 -3.52
CA SER A 92 7.02 3.35 -4.23
C SER A 92 6.55 4.72 -4.71
N GLY A 93 7.24 5.81 -4.34
CA GLY A 93 6.82 7.16 -4.69
C GLY A 93 5.74 7.75 -3.79
N LEU A 94 5.15 6.97 -2.87
CA LEU A 94 4.10 7.43 -1.97
C LEU A 94 4.52 8.61 -1.08
N ILE A 95 5.80 8.69 -0.73
CA ILE A 95 6.37 9.82 0.01
C ILE A 95 7.73 10.18 -0.60
N ASN A 96 7.94 11.45 -0.94
CA ASN A 96 9.21 11.93 -1.50
C ASN A 96 10.26 12.26 -0.41
N LYS A 97 11.51 12.52 -0.81
CA LYS A 97 12.62 12.82 0.12
C LYS A 97 12.37 14.07 0.96
N GLN A 98 11.73 15.10 0.38
CA GLN A 98 11.43 16.34 1.09
C GLN A 98 10.41 16.08 2.21
N GLN A 99 9.33 15.36 1.93
CA GLN A 99 8.32 14.96 2.91
C GLN A 99 8.94 14.12 4.05
N ILE A 100 9.87 13.21 3.71
CA ILE A 100 10.62 12.44 4.72
C ILE A 100 11.44 13.36 5.62
N ASN A 101 12.18 14.30 5.05
CA ASN A 101 12.99 15.24 5.82
C ASN A 101 12.14 16.11 6.74
N LEU A 102 10.98 16.58 6.27
CA LEU A 102 10.03 17.34 7.09
C LEU A 102 9.51 16.52 8.28
N ILE A 103 9.15 15.24 8.05
CA ILE A 103 8.71 14.36 9.13
C ILE A 103 9.84 14.11 10.14
N LEU A 104 11.06 13.83 9.67
CA LEU A 104 12.20 13.56 10.54
C LEU A 104 12.61 14.79 11.36
N ALA A 105 12.50 15.99 10.78
CA ALA A 105 12.75 17.24 11.50
C ALA A 105 11.73 17.42 12.64
N GLU A 106 10.44 17.20 12.38
CA GLU A 106 9.39 17.27 13.41
C GLU A 106 9.55 16.19 14.47
N GLN A 107 9.88 14.96 14.07
CA GLN A 107 10.08 13.85 14.98
C GLN A 107 11.16 14.15 16.05
N LYS A 108 12.21 14.90 15.69
CA LYS A 108 13.27 15.34 16.61
C LYS A 108 12.82 16.41 17.59
N GLN A 109 11.78 17.17 17.26
CA GLN A 109 11.25 18.26 18.09
C GLN A 109 10.19 17.76 19.10
N ARG A 110 9.65 16.55 18.91
CA ARG A 110 8.68 15.96 19.82
C ARG A 110 9.36 15.60 21.15
N LYS A 111 8.72 16.00 22.26
CA LYS A 111 9.12 15.60 23.63
C LYS A 111 9.02 14.09 23.82
N GLU A 112 7.99 13.48 23.24
CA GLU A 112 7.78 12.04 23.27
C GLU A 112 8.21 11.38 21.97
N LYS A 113 8.67 10.13 22.06
CA LYS A 113 9.10 9.36 20.90
C LYS A 113 7.89 8.93 20.05
N VAL A 114 7.65 9.64 18.94
CA VAL A 114 6.58 9.31 17.98
C VAL A 114 7.13 8.46 16.84
N ARG A 115 6.33 7.52 16.30
CA ARG A 115 6.71 6.71 15.13
C ARG A 115 6.59 7.54 13.84
N PHE A 116 7.50 7.34 12.89
CA PHE A 116 7.52 8.07 11.62
C PHE A 116 6.18 7.99 10.85
N HIS A 117 5.59 6.80 10.75
CA HIS A 117 4.36 6.61 9.97
C HIS A 117 3.13 7.28 10.60
N THR A 118 3.13 7.50 11.91
CA THR A 118 2.08 8.29 12.59
C THR A 118 2.10 9.73 12.10
N LEU A 119 3.28 10.36 12.09
CA LEU A 119 3.45 11.73 11.57
C LEU A 119 3.14 11.81 10.06
N ALA A 120 3.48 10.77 9.28
CA ALA A 120 3.16 10.72 7.86
C ALA A 120 1.65 10.71 7.59
N ILE A 121 0.87 10.03 8.45
CA ILE A 121 -0.60 10.02 8.43
C ILE A 121 -1.14 11.38 8.87
N GLU A 122 -0.65 11.94 9.99
CA GLU A 122 -1.07 13.25 10.51
C GLU A 122 -0.92 14.35 9.45
N LYS A 123 0.18 14.33 8.70
CA LYS A 123 0.46 15.26 7.59
C LYS A 123 -0.30 14.95 6.30
N ARG A 124 -1.11 13.89 6.27
CA ARG A 124 -1.83 13.41 5.09
C ARG A 124 -0.92 13.08 3.89
N TYR A 125 0.36 12.79 4.13
CA TYR A 125 1.27 12.36 3.07
C TYR A 125 1.03 10.91 2.66
N ILE A 126 0.45 10.10 3.55
CA ILE A 126 0.07 8.72 3.26
C ILE A 126 -1.22 8.37 4.03
N LYS A 127 -2.10 7.60 3.40
CA LYS A 127 -3.35 7.15 4.03
C LYS A 127 -3.04 6.08 5.09
N PRO A 128 -3.80 6.01 6.20
CA PRO A 128 -3.60 4.96 7.21
C PRO A 128 -3.76 3.55 6.65
N ILE A 129 -4.74 3.32 5.76
CA ILE A 129 -4.94 2.01 5.09
C ILE A 129 -3.68 1.55 4.34
N THR A 130 -2.99 2.47 3.66
CA THR A 130 -1.75 2.18 2.95
C THR A 130 -0.63 1.83 3.93
N VAL A 131 -0.53 2.51 5.06
CA VAL A 131 0.44 2.16 6.12
C VAL A 131 0.17 0.76 6.66
N SER A 132 -1.09 0.46 7.00
CA SER A 132 -1.51 -0.86 7.50
C SER A 132 -1.21 -1.97 6.49
N PHE A 133 -1.47 -1.73 5.20
CA PHE A 133 -1.16 -2.67 4.13
C PHE A 133 0.34 -3.02 4.10
N PHE A 134 1.23 -2.04 4.09
CA PHE A 134 2.68 -2.32 4.09
C PHE A 134 3.13 -3.03 5.38
N LEU A 135 2.57 -2.67 6.54
CA LEU A 135 2.89 -3.32 7.82
C LEU A 135 2.46 -4.79 7.86
N ALA A 136 1.25 -5.09 7.40
CA ALA A 136 0.74 -6.45 7.35
C ALA A 136 1.57 -7.31 6.40
N TYR A 137 1.79 -6.86 5.16
CA TYR A 137 2.43 -7.69 4.14
C TYR A 137 3.95 -7.76 4.27
N ILE A 138 4.63 -6.66 4.62
CA ILE A 138 6.09 -6.66 4.72
C ILE A 138 6.54 -7.16 6.10
N PHE A 139 5.83 -6.86 7.18
CA PHE A 139 6.33 -7.10 8.54
C PHE A 139 5.49 -8.11 9.36
N ASP A 140 4.41 -8.66 8.81
CA ASP A 140 3.45 -9.50 9.53
C ASP A 140 2.87 -8.78 10.77
N ILE A 141 2.80 -7.45 10.73
CA ILE A 141 2.24 -6.62 11.79
C ILE A 141 0.82 -6.25 11.43
N TYR A 142 -0.13 -7.01 11.98
CA TYR A 142 -1.55 -6.72 11.89
C TYR A 142 -1.91 -5.73 12.99
N ILE A 143 -2.01 -4.45 12.63
CA ILE A 143 -2.54 -3.45 13.56
C ILE A 143 -4.04 -3.71 13.66
N ASN A 144 -4.52 -4.06 14.85
CA ASN A 144 -5.94 -4.01 15.16
C ASN A 144 -6.32 -2.53 15.13
N THR A 145 -6.88 -2.07 14.01
CA THR A 145 -7.33 -0.68 13.78
C THR A 145 -8.62 -0.39 14.56
N SER A 146 -8.67 -0.85 15.83
CA SER A 146 -9.89 -0.95 16.60
C SER A 146 -10.49 0.38 17.02
N ASN A 147 -9.88 1.52 16.69
CA ASN A 147 -10.49 2.83 16.96
C ASN A 147 -10.61 3.77 15.74
N LEU A 148 -10.29 3.34 14.51
CA LEU A 148 -10.39 4.23 13.32
C LEU A 148 -10.97 3.61 12.05
N TYR A 149 -11.21 2.30 11.96
CA TYR A 149 -11.59 1.65 10.68
C TYR A 149 -12.68 0.57 10.74
N TYR A 150 -13.47 0.47 11.81
CA TYR A 150 -14.57 -0.52 11.84
C TYR A 150 -15.81 -0.16 11.00
N SER A 151 -15.84 0.94 10.24
CA SER A 151 -17.05 1.35 9.49
C SER A 151 -16.99 1.22 7.97
N LEU A 152 -15.92 0.71 7.37
CA LEU A 152 -15.88 0.50 5.92
C LEU A 152 -15.57 -0.96 5.60
N LYS A 153 -16.64 -1.77 5.53
CA LYS A 153 -16.66 -3.00 4.76
C LYS A 153 -16.83 -2.62 3.27
N PRO A 154 -15.79 -2.70 2.41
CA PRO A 154 -15.90 -2.25 1.01
C PRO A 154 -16.39 -3.36 0.06
N TYR A 155 -16.89 -4.48 0.58
CA TYR A 155 -17.25 -5.68 -0.20
C TYR A 155 -18.60 -6.30 0.20
N GLU A 156 -19.48 -5.57 0.87
CA GLU A 156 -20.90 -5.97 0.95
C GLU A 156 -21.66 -5.09 -0.06
N ILE A 157 -22.33 -5.77 -1.00
CA ILE A 157 -23.19 -5.21 -2.06
C ILE A 157 -24.36 -4.46 -1.43
#